data_AF-A0A972Z016-F1
#
_entry.id   AF-A0A972Z016-F1
#
_cell.length_a   1.000
_cell.length_b   1.000
_cell.length_c   1.000
_cell.angle_alpha   90.00
_cell.angle_beta   90.00
_cell.angle_gamma   90.00
#
_symmetry.space_group_name_H-M   'P 1'
#
loop_
_entity.id
_entity.type
_entity.pdbx_description
1 polymer ?
#
loop_
_entity_poly.entity_id
_entity_poly.type
_entity_poly.pdbx_seq_one_letter_code
_entity_poly.pdbx_strand_id
1 'polypeptide(L)' 'MDRSVKLNYIKLKELRKNLGLSQEKLALSCQKKSLCLSIATLKRAECGRAVFYRTAAELARFYQISVTDIIIYENSI' A
#
# COMPACT_ATOMS: atom_id res chain seq x y z
N MET A 1 -11.81 -10.92 10.92
CA MET A 1 -11.27 -11.70 9.78
C MET A 1 -10.77 -10.71 8.74
N ASP A 2 -9.46 -10.45 8.70
CA ASP A 2 -8.88 -9.56 7.69
C ASP A 2 -8.44 -10.39 6.47
N ARG A 3 -9.08 -10.17 5.31
CA ARG A 3 -8.66 -10.79 4.05
C ARG A 3 -7.31 -10.25 3.62
N SER A 4 -6.45 -11.13 3.11
CA SER A 4 -5.15 -10.74 2.57
C SER A 4 -5.24 -10.55 1.05
N VAL A 5 -4.67 -9.46 0.56
CA VAL A 5 -4.71 -9.06 -0.85
C VAL A 5 -3.30 -8.79 -1.34
N LYS A 6 -3.02 -9.19 -2.59
CA LYS A 6 -1.80 -8.81 -3.30
C LYS A 6 -2.04 -7.51 -4.04
N LEU A 7 -1.11 -6.58 -3.87
CA LEU A 7 -1.15 -5.29 -4.52
C LEU A 7 -0.24 -5.24 -5.75
N ASN A 8 -0.58 -4.37 -6.69
CA ASN A 8 0.25 -4.06 -7.84
C ASN A 8 1.47 -3.24 -7.41
N TYR A 9 2.53 -3.96 -7.08
CA TYR A 9 3.78 -3.37 -6.63
C TYR A 9 4.43 -2.46 -7.68
N ILE A 10 4.17 -2.69 -8.97
CA ILE A 10 4.66 -1.83 -10.06
C ILE A 10 3.94 -0.48 -9.99
N LYS A 11 2.59 -0.51 -9.98
CA LYS A 11 1.76 0.69 -9.85
C LYS A 11 2.05 1.45 -8.55
N LEU A 12 2.25 0.75 -7.42
CA LEU A 12 2.65 1.39 -6.15
C LEU A 12 4.00 2.11 -6.25
N LYS A 13 4.99 1.51 -6.91
CA LYS A 13 6.30 2.14 -7.14
C LYS A 13 6.18 3.36 -8.06
N GLU A 14 5.35 3.30 -9.08
CA GLU A 14 5.09 4.42 -9.98
C GLU A 14 4.40 5.57 -9.25
N LEU A 15 3.33 5.30 -8.50
CA LEU A 15 2.64 6.29 -7.68
C LEU A 15 3.59 6.97 -6.69
N ARG A 16 4.45 6.19 -6.03
CA ARG A 16 5.46 6.73 -5.12
C ARG A 16 6.47 7.63 -5.86
N LYS A 17 6.93 7.20 -7.04
CA LYS A 17 7.87 7.98 -7.88
C LYS A 17 7.23 9.27 -8.40
N ASN A 18 5.95 9.24 -8.79
CA ASN A 18 5.21 10.41 -9.26
C ASN A 18 5.08 11.49 -8.16
N LEU A 19 5.03 11.07 -6.90
CA LEU A 19 5.06 11.99 -5.75
C LEU A 19 6.48 12.45 -5.36
N GLY A 20 7.53 11.97 -6.03
CA GLY A 20 8.92 12.26 -5.69
C GLY A 20 9.34 11.73 -4.31
N LEU A 21 8.68 10.67 -3.81
CA LEU A 21 8.90 10.15 -2.46
C LEU A 21 9.87 8.96 -2.46
N SER A 22 10.81 8.94 -1.50
CA SER A 22 11.51 7.71 -1.14
C SER A 22 10.58 6.79 -0.33
N GLN A 23 10.93 5.52 -0.19
CA GLN A 23 10.16 4.58 0.66
C GLN A 23 10.05 5.08 2.10
N GLU A 24 11.11 5.70 2.62
CA GLU A 24 11.15 6.27 3.97
C GLU A 24 10.26 7.50 4.07
N LYS A 25 10.30 8.40 3.08
CA LYS A 25 9.41 9.57 3.01
C LYS A 25 7.94 9.16 2.93
N LEU A 26 7.63 8.10 2.18
CA LEU A 26 6.27 7.56 2.10
C LEU A 26 5.82 6.97 3.45
N ALA A 27 6.68 6.20 4.11
CA ALA A 27 6.40 5.65 5.44
C ALA A 27 6.23 6.75 6.50
N LEU A 28 7.05 7.81 6.45
CA LEU A 28 6.92 8.97 7.31
C LEU A 28 5.60 9.72 7.03
N SER A 29 5.21 9.86 5.77
CA SER A 29 3.96 10.52 5.38
C SER A 29 2.73 9.71 5.83
N CYS A 30 2.81 8.39 5.79
CA CYS A 30 1.76 7.52 6.33
C CYS A 30 1.63 7.66 7.85
N GLN A 31 2.76 7.68 8.58
CA GLN A 31 2.78 7.92 10.02
C GLN A 31 2.22 9.29 10.39
N LYS A 32 2.59 10.35 9.65
CA LYS A 32 2.06 11.71 9.85
C LYS A 32 0.55 11.80 9.64
N LYS A 33 -0.03 10.91 8.82
CA LYS A 33 -1.47 10.83 8.57
C LYS A 33 -2.20 9.88 9.53
N SER A 34 -1.54 9.41 10.59
CA SER A 34 -2.07 8.43 11.55
C SER A 34 -2.54 7.13 10.91
N LEU A 35 -2.04 6.80 9.72
CA LEU A 35 -2.34 5.51 9.08
C LEU A 35 -1.58 4.41 9.84
N CYS A 36 -2.22 3.27 10.09
CA CYS A 36 -1.59 2.10 10.74
C CYS A 36 -0.62 1.35 9.81
N LEU A 37 0.17 2.09 9.03
CA LEU A 37 1.10 1.57 8.03
C LEU A 37 2.53 1.74 8.53
N SER A 38 3.14 0.64 8.98
CA SER A 38 4.57 0.60 9.27
C SER A 38 5.39 0.54 7.98
N ILE A 39 6.63 1.04 8.04
CA ILE A 39 7.59 0.94 6.91
C ILE A 39 7.80 -0.51 6.45
N ALA A 40 7.75 -1.47 7.37
CA ALA A 40 7.84 -2.89 7.04
C ALA A 40 6.65 -3.37 6.20
N THR A 41 5.44 -2.88 6.50
CA THR A 41 4.22 -3.21 5.73
C THR A 41 4.25 -2.58 4.35
N LEU A 42 4.73 -1.34 4.25
CA LEU A 42 4.95 -0.67 2.98
C LEU A 42 5.95 -1.43 2.09
N LYS A 43 7.10 -1.83 2.67
CA LYS A 43 8.08 -2.68 1.97
C LYS A 43 7.46 -3.99 1.50
N ARG A 44 6.64 -4.66 2.32
CA ARG A 44 5.93 -5.88 1.91
C ARG A 44 5.04 -5.63 0.69
N ALA A 45 4.25 -4.56 0.70
CA ALA A 45 3.40 -4.19 -0.44
C ALA A 45 4.21 -3.87 -1.70
N GLU A 46 5.28 -3.07 -1.60
CA GLU A 46 6.14 -2.73 -2.73
C GLU A 46 7.05 -3.88 -3.22
N CYS A 47 7.19 -4.94 -2.43
CA CYS A 47 7.83 -6.20 -2.83
C CYS A 47 6.84 -7.24 -3.36
N GLY A 48 5.55 -6.90 -3.51
CA GLY A 48 4.53 -7.80 -4.05
C GLY A 48 4.06 -8.89 -3.07
N ARG A 49 4.35 -8.75 -1.78
CA ARG A 49 3.80 -9.66 -0.75
C ARG A 49 2.36 -9.28 -0.44
N ALA A 50 1.57 -10.29 -0.05
CA ALA A 50 0.21 -10.06 0.39
C ALA A 50 0.18 -9.21 1.67
N VAL A 51 -0.76 -8.26 1.72
CA VAL A 51 -1.03 -7.40 2.87
C VAL A 51 -2.51 -7.48 3.22
N PHE A 52 -2.90 -7.01 4.40
CA PHE A 52 -4.31 -6.99 4.76
C PHE A 52 -5.10 -6.01 3.89
N TYR A 53 -6.38 -6.29 3.63
CA TYR A 53 -7.25 -5.40 2.86
C TYR A 53 -7.28 -3.98 3.45
N ARG A 54 -7.28 -3.83 4.78
CA ARG A 54 -7.15 -2.52 5.44
C ARG A 54 -5.90 -1.76 5.01
N THR A 55 -4.75 -2.44 4.86
CA THR A 55 -3.50 -1.84 4.38
C THR A 55 -3.67 -1.33 2.94
N ALA A 56 -4.35 -2.10 2.09
CA ALA A 56 -4.67 -1.68 0.74
C ALA A 56 -5.56 -0.43 0.74
N ALA A 57 -6.62 -0.43 1.55
CA ALA A 57 -7.53 0.70 1.66
C ALA A 57 -6.82 1.98 2.14
N GLU A 58 -5.93 1.87 3.13
CA GLU A 58 -5.14 2.99 3.64
C GLU A 58 -4.16 3.54 2.59
N LEU A 59 -3.52 2.65 1.81
CA LEU A 59 -2.67 3.05 0.69
C LEU A 59 -3.48 3.73 -0.42
N ALA A 60 -4.63 3.17 -0.78
CA ALA A 60 -5.52 3.76 -1.77
C ALA A 60 -5.99 5.16 -1.34
N ARG A 61 -6.34 5.32 -0.06
CA ARG A 61 -6.67 6.61 0.55
C ARG A 61 -5.49 7.59 0.52
N PHE A 62 -4.28 7.12 0.78
CA PHE A 62 -3.08 7.95 0.69
C PHE A 62 -2.85 8.47 -0.73
N TYR A 63 -3.00 7.60 -1.73
CA TYR A 63 -2.82 7.95 -3.15
C TYR A 63 -4.06 8.58 -3.80
N GLN A 64 -5.18 8.70 -3.08
CA GLN A 64 -6.46 9.20 -3.58
C GLN A 64 -6.98 8.41 -4.80
N ILE A 65 -6.82 7.10 -4.77
CA ILE A 65 -7.29 6.17 -5.82
C ILE A 65 -8.23 5.13 -5.22
N SER A 66 -8.92 4.36 -6.06
CA SER A 66 -9.72 3.23 -5.57
C SER A 66 -8.81 2.13 -5.03
N VAL A 67 -9.28 1.38 -4.03
CA VAL A 67 -8.54 0.20 -3.55
C VAL A 67 -8.49 -0.90 -4.62
N THR A 68 -9.53 -1.01 -5.45
CA THR A 68 -9.59 -1.95 -6.58
C THR A 68 -8.54 -1.65 -7.64
N ASP A 69 -8.10 -0.39 -7.77
CA ASP A 69 -7.07 0.02 -8.73
C ASP A 69 -5.68 -0.55 -8.41
N ILE A 70 -5.43 -0.92 -7.16
CA ILE A 70 -4.13 -1.41 -6.71
C ILE A 70 -4.16 -2.87 -6.30
N ILE A 71 -5.33 -3.51 -6.17
CA ILE A 71 -5.43 -4.95 -5.89
C ILE A 71 -5.26 -5.73 -7.19
N ILE A 72 -4.37 -6.73 -7.18
CA ILE A 72 -4.23 -7.71 -8.27
C ILE A 72 -5.04 -8.97 -7.96
N TYR A 73 -5.01 -9.43 -6.72
CA TYR A 73 -5.61 -10.69 -6.32
C TYR A 73 -6.03 -10.67 -4.85
N GLU A 74 -7.25 -11.11 -4.57
CA GLU A 74 -7.72 -11.36 -3.20
C GLU A 74 -7.51 -12.84 -2.88
N ASN A 75 -6.66 -13.14 -1.90
CA ASN A 75 -6.52 -14.51 -1.44
C ASN A 75 -7.67 -14.80 -0.47
N SER A 76 -8.77 -15.32 -1.02
CA SER A 76 -9.78 -16.00 -0.21
C SER A 76 -9.15 -17.31 0.26
N ILE A 77 -8.80 -17.37 1.55
CA ILE A 77 -8.59 -18.65 2.25
C ILE A 77 -9.97 -19.28 2.44
#